data_AF-A0A6G2Q9B9-F1
#
_entry.id   AF-A0A6G2Q9B9-F1
#
_cell.length_a   1.000
_cell.length_b   1.000
_cell.length_c   1.000
_cell.angle_alpha   90.00
_cell.angle_beta   90.00
_cell.angle_gamma   90.00
#
_symmetry.space_group_name_H-M   'P 1'
#
loop_
_entity.id
_entity.type
_entity.pdbx_description
1 polymer ?
#
loop_
_entity_poly.entity_id
_entity_poly.type
_entity_poly.pdbx_seq_one_letter_code
_entity_poly.pdbx_strand_id
1 'polypeptide(L)' 'MPPTLASLVHHSALKLTVRAGADRLDVPVRWAHVSELADPVPYMEGGELLLITALKLDAEDPEAMRRYVRRLAG' A
#
# COMPACT_ATOMS: atom_id res chain seq x y z
N MET A 1 -6.38 -6.73 -19.48
CA MET A 1 -6.67 -6.94 -18.05
C MET A 1 -5.90 -5.91 -17.25
N PRO A 2 -6.47 -5.29 -16.20
CA PRO A 2 -5.70 -4.41 -15.32
C PRO A 2 -4.55 -5.19 -14.67
N PRO A 3 -3.42 -4.55 -14.37
CA PRO A 3 -2.35 -5.20 -13.61
C PRO A 3 -2.87 -5.63 -12.23
N THR A 4 -2.41 -6.78 -11.74
CA THR A 4 -2.69 -7.26 -10.37
C THR A 4 -1.49 -7.02 -9.47
N LEU A 5 -1.66 -7.12 -8.15
CA LEU A 5 -0.52 -7.12 -7.21
C LEU A 5 0.50 -8.20 -7.56
N ALA A 6 0.04 -9.39 -7.96
CA ALA A 6 0.92 -10.47 -8.45
C ALA A 6 1.76 -10.01 -9.64
N SER A 7 1.15 -9.33 -10.63
CA SER A 7 1.89 -8.85 -11.80
C SER A 7 2.99 -7.85 -11.44
N LEU A 8 2.75 -6.98 -10.44
CA LEU A 8 3.74 -6.03 -9.95
C LEU A 8 4.86 -6.72 -9.19
N VAL A 9 4.54 -7.66 -8.31
CA VAL A 9 5.54 -8.43 -7.54
C VAL A 9 6.45 -9.24 -8.45
N HIS A 10 5.90 -9.85 -9.50
CA HIS A 10 6.69 -10.60 -10.49
C HIS A 10 7.50 -9.71 -11.44
N HIS A 11 7.25 -8.39 -11.47
CA HIS A 11 8.00 -7.46 -12.30
C HIS A 11 9.35 -7.15 -11.65
N SER A 12 10.38 -7.93 -12.01
CA SER A 12 11.72 -7.91 -11.38
C SER A 12 12.38 -6.53 -11.29
N ALA A 13 12.11 -5.62 -12.23
CA ALA A 13 12.66 -4.26 -12.18
C ALA A 13 12.17 -3.44 -10.96
N LEU A 14 11.01 -3.79 -10.39
CA LEU A 14 10.43 -3.09 -9.23
C LEU A 14 10.99 -3.59 -7.89
N LYS A 15 11.68 -4.74 -7.87
CA LYS A 15 12.34 -5.31 -6.68
C LYS A 15 11.42 -5.39 -5.44
N LEU A 16 10.15 -5.75 -5.65
CA LEU A 16 9.15 -5.81 -4.60
C LEU A 16 9.26 -7.11 -3.79
N THR A 17 8.89 -7.06 -2.52
CA THR A 17 8.76 -8.23 -1.66
C THR A 17 7.45 -8.14 -0.89
N VAL A 18 6.66 -9.21 -0.93
CA VAL A 18 5.40 -9.28 -0.19
C VAL A 18 5.69 -9.54 1.28
N ARG A 19 5.25 -8.64 2.15
CA ARG A 19 5.41 -8.76 3.62
C ARG A 19 4.16 -9.25 4.33
N ALA A 20 2.99 -9.10 3.70
CA ALA A 20 1.70 -9.56 4.21
C ALA A 20 0.71 -9.79 3.06
N GLY A 21 -0.33 -10.60 3.29
CA GLY A 21 -1.45 -10.79 2.35
C GLY A 21 -1.09 -11.54 1.06
N ALA A 22 -0.14 -12.49 1.11
CA ALA A 22 0.29 -13.26 -0.05
C ALA A 22 -0.83 -14.09 -0.70
N ASP A 23 -1.90 -14.37 0.05
CA ASP A 23 -3.12 -15.05 -0.37
C ASP A 23 -4.07 -14.16 -1.20
N ARG A 24 -3.78 -12.86 -1.35
CA ARG A 24 -4.65 -11.88 -2.03
C ARG A 24 -3.97 -11.13 -3.17
N LEU A 25 -2.96 -11.72 -3.80
CA LEU A 25 -2.19 -11.05 -4.86
C LEU A 25 -2.94 -10.91 -6.20
N ASP A 26 -4.06 -11.59 -6.37
CA ASP A 26 -4.90 -11.48 -7.57
C ASP A 26 -5.73 -10.18 -7.61
N VAL A 27 -5.67 -9.35 -6.56
CA VAL A 27 -6.36 -8.06 -6.50
C VAL A 27 -5.87 -7.14 -7.65
N PRO A 28 -6.79 -6.58 -8.46
CA PRO A 28 -6.44 -5.64 -9.51
C PRO A 28 -6.02 -4.29 -8.93
N VAL A 29 -5.00 -3.70 -9.53
CA VAL A 29 -4.48 -2.36 -9.24
C VAL A 29 -5.01 -1.40 -10.30
N ARG A 30 -5.85 -0.45 -9.89
CA ARG A 30 -6.45 0.54 -10.81
C ARG A 30 -5.46 1.65 -11.16
N TRP A 31 -4.75 2.16 -10.14
CA TRP A 31 -3.73 3.20 -10.28
C TRP A 31 -2.80 3.20 -9.06
N ALA A 32 -1.68 3.93 -9.16
CA ALA A 32 -0.73 4.10 -8.06
C ALA A 32 -0.82 5.54 -7.51
N HIS A 33 -0.99 5.68 -6.20
CA HIS A 33 -1.05 6.96 -5.50
C HIS A 33 0.20 7.14 -4.64
N VAL A 34 0.85 8.31 -4.72
CA VAL A 34 1.94 8.66 -3.81
C VAL A 34 1.41 9.62 -2.75
N SER A 35 1.57 9.27 -1.47
CA SER A 35 1.16 10.14 -0.37
C SER A 35 2.03 9.95 0.86
N GLU A 36 2.31 11.06 1.54
CA GLU A 36 2.99 11.12 2.84
C GLU A 36 2.04 11.65 3.93
N LEU A 37 0.73 11.69 3.66
CA LEU A 37 -0.25 12.13 4.66
C LEU A 37 -0.36 11.08 5.77
N ALA A 38 -0.46 11.56 7.02
CA ALA A 38 -0.76 10.72 8.17
C ALA A 38 -2.15 10.08 8.09
N ASP A 39 -3.03 10.64 7.26
CA ASP A 39 -4.32 10.07 6.88
C ASP A 39 -4.63 10.37 5.41
N PRO A 40 -4.34 9.44 4.49
CA PRO A 40 -4.64 9.60 3.07
C PRO A 40 -6.07 9.16 2.70
N VAL A 41 -6.79 8.48 3.61
CA VAL A 41 -8.07 7.82 3.32
C VAL A 41 -9.13 8.73 2.71
N PRO A 42 -9.29 10.01 3.12
CA PRO A 42 -10.28 10.90 2.51
C PRO A 42 -10.12 11.15 1.00
N TYR A 43 -8.96 10.80 0.44
CA TYR A 43 -8.61 11.00 -0.97
C TYR A 43 -8.52 9.68 -1.76
N MET A 44 -8.94 8.56 -1.16
CA MET A 44 -8.85 7.22 -1.75
C MET A 44 -10.24 6.69 -2.14
N GLU A 45 -10.31 5.96 -3.25
CA GLU A 45 -11.54 5.39 -3.82
C GLU A 45 -11.52 3.84 -3.86
N GLY A 46 -10.46 3.20 -3.35
CA GLY A 46 -10.24 1.76 -3.33
C GLY A 46 -9.49 1.22 -4.54
N GLY A 47 -8.83 0.06 -4.41
CA GLY A 47 -8.10 -0.56 -5.54
C GLY A 47 -6.85 0.23 -5.99
N GLU A 48 -6.42 1.22 -5.22
CA GLU A 48 -5.14 1.90 -5.39
C GLU A 48 -3.98 1.12 -4.82
N LEU A 49 -2.83 1.23 -5.48
CA LEU A 49 -1.54 0.96 -4.85
C LEU A 49 -1.02 2.24 -4.21
N LEU A 50 -1.06 2.31 -2.88
CA LEU A 50 -0.46 3.41 -2.13
C LEU A 50 1.07 3.23 -2.01
N LEU A 51 1.81 4.22 -2.48
CA LEU A 51 3.27 4.32 -2.35
C LEU A 51 3.59 5.38 -1.30
N ILE A 52 4.31 4.97 -0.26
CA ILE A 52 4.68 5.84 0.86
C ILE A 52 6.09 5.48 1.34
N THR A 53 6.89 6.51 1.64
CA THR A 53 8.21 6.39 2.27
C THR A 53 8.16 6.58 3.79
N ALA A 54 7.04 7.10 4.30
CA ALA A 54 6.71 7.25 5.71
C ALA A 54 7.59 8.29 6.43
N LEU A 55 8.02 9.35 5.71
CA LEU A 55 8.89 10.40 6.27
C LEU A 55 8.20 11.23 7.37
N LYS A 56 6.87 11.27 7.35
CA LYS A 56 6.04 12.00 8.33
C LYS A 56 5.38 11.08 9.37
N LEU A 57 5.62 9.78 9.29
CA LEU A 57 5.13 8.82 10.27
C LEU A 57 6.26 8.51 11.25
N ASP A 58 5.94 8.46 12.53
CA ASP A 58 6.84 7.90 13.52
C ASP A 58 6.87 6.38 13.35
N ALA A 59 7.83 5.90 12.56
CA ALA A 59 7.99 4.48 12.27
C ALA A 59 8.55 3.68 13.46
N GLU A 60 9.15 4.36 14.44
CA GLU A 60 9.66 3.74 15.67
C GLU A 60 8.54 3.50 16.69
N ASP A 61 7.44 4.27 16.61
CA ASP A 61 6.21 4.02 17.38
C ASP A 61 5.32 2.95 16.70
N PRO A 62 5.24 1.71 17.25
CA PRO A 62 4.40 0.67 16.68
C PRO A 62 2.90 0.98 16.77
N GLU A 63 2.47 1.80 17.73
CA GLU A 63 1.07 2.19 17.86
C GLU A 63 0.66 3.18 16.76
N ALA A 64 1.49 4.17 16.46
CA ALA A 64 1.32 5.04 15.31
C ALA A 64 1.19 4.23 14.01
N MET A 65 2.09 3.27 13.77
CA MET A 65 2.04 2.44 12.56
C MET A 65 0.80 1.55 12.50
N ARG A 66 0.39 0.92 13.61
CA ARG A 66 -0.85 0.12 13.66
C ARG A 66 -2.09 0.97 13.39
N ARG A 67 -2.12 2.21 13.88
CA ARG A 67 -3.23 3.14 13.64
C ARG A 67 -3.28 3.55 12.17
N TYR A 68 -2.13 3.82 11.55
CA TYR A 68 -2.05 4.11 10.13
C TYR A 68 -2.58 2.94 9.26
N VAL A 69 -2.09 1.72 9.50
CA VAL A 69 -2.57 0.52 8.78
C VAL A 69 -4.06 0.28 9.00
N ARG A 70 -4.57 0.46 10.24
CA ARG A 70 -6.00 0.30 10.53
C ARG A 70 -6.88 1.25 9.72
N ARG A 71 -6.45 2.51 9.54
CA ARG A 71 -7.18 3.47 8.69
C ARG A 71 -7.25 3.00 7.24
N LEU A 72 -6.15 2.46 6.71
CA LEU A 72 -6.10 1.94 5.34
C LEU A 72 -6.89 0.64 5.16
N ALA A 73 -7.02 -0.17 6.21
CA ALA A 73 -7.67 -1.47 6.13
C ALA A 73 -9.20 -1.39 6.06
N GLY A 74 -9.81 -0.31 6.57
CA GLY A 74 -11.27 -0.14 6.64
C GLY A 74 -11.93 -1.04 7.67
#